data_AF-A0A9E2J0E1-F1
#
_entry.id   AF-A0A9E2J0E1-F1
#
_cell.length_a   1.000
_cell.length_b   1.000
_cell.length_c   1.000
_cell.angle_alpha   90.00
_cell.angle_beta   90.00
_cell.angle_gamma   90.00
#
_symmetry.space_group_name_H-M   'P 1'
#
loop_
_entity.id
_entity.type
_entity.pdbx_description
1 polymer ?
#
loop_
_entity_poly.entity_id
_entity_poly.type
_entity_poly.pdbx_seq_one_letter_code
_entity_poly.pdbx_strand_id
1 'polypeptide(L)'
;FDTGKDPQKLLEMLSIIKFVPAPALQTLTPAVLTNINRKNLPLDDYIKFQREILLKTGENSMSELILCLPGETKETFLDTVRKVINSGVQNIVIYTLIKLTGTPLDSEEFSKKYNYVLRYRVVPRQISVINGKKILETEEVIIGTKDMSFEDYLELRGLYFTVSIFSGSVELSPLKKFLLENKVDLAQWLFNIHDRLKNYPDIYYWYQEFLKETREELFNSRQKLLDFFEKQENFEDLISGRRGDNLLRKYKHLVLSECYPAYLRIAIFEAQEIMNEFSNIKKKKEIINDLALYLSTRDLQPVFQQQDIINEPRNFCLKYDIPRWLAGGNDKTNLLDNFEKTINYAVVFTKEQRKALKHLDTHKNPILSLQIFYRDGHSKDLWPKWNLA
;
A
#
# COMPACT_ATOMS: atom_id res chain seq x y z
N PHE A 1 -1.89 -17.92 -26.88
CA PHE A 1 -1.93 -17.34 -25.53
C PHE A 1 -0.89 -16.25 -25.45
N ASP A 2 -1.32 -14.99 -25.51
CA ASP A 2 -0.43 -13.87 -25.19
C ASP A 2 -0.15 -13.92 -23.69
N THR A 3 1.10 -13.82 -23.30
CA THR A 3 1.50 -13.96 -21.88
C THR A 3 1.33 -12.66 -21.10
N GLY A 4 0.78 -11.61 -21.73
CA GLY A 4 0.62 -10.28 -21.12
C GLY A 4 1.95 -9.55 -20.96
N LYS A 5 2.88 -9.77 -21.88
CA LYS A 5 4.29 -9.31 -21.78
C LYS A 5 4.73 -8.44 -22.95
N ASP A 6 3.80 -8.05 -23.81
CA ASP A 6 4.02 -7.10 -24.91
C ASP A 6 3.35 -5.77 -24.54
N PRO A 7 4.12 -4.72 -24.16
CA PRO A 7 3.57 -3.43 -23.78
C PRO A 7 2.66 -2.81 -24.83
N GLN A 8 2.96 -2.99 -26.12
CA GLN A 8 2.15 -2.39 -27.19
C GLN A 8 0.77 -3.01 -27.24
N LYS A 9 0.68 -4.34 -27.18
CA LYS A 9 -0.61 -5.04 -27.13
C LYS A 9 -1.39 -4.77 -25.86
N LEU A 10 -0.71 -4.62 -24.71
CA LEU A 10 -1.37 -4.24 -23.46
C LEU A 10 -1.98 -2.83 -23.58
N LEU A 11 -1.29 -1.89 -24.22
CA LEU A 11 -1.82 -0.54 -24.48
C LEU A 11 -2.94 -0.53 -25.52
N GLU A 12 -2.90 -1.43 -26.50
CA GLU A 12 -4.01 -1.65 -27.45
C GLU A 12 -5.23 -2.25 -26.75
N MET A 13 -5.03 -3.20 -25.83
CA MET A 13 -6.12 -3.75 -25.02
C MET A 13 -6.82 -2.65 -24.20
N LEU A 14 -6.06 -1.70 -23.64
CA LEU A 14 -6.63 -0.55 -22.94
C LEU A 14 -7.55 0.29 -23.85
N SER A 15 -7.19 0.50 -25.13
CA SER A 15 -8.04 1.28 -26.04
C SER A 15 -9.30 0.53 -26.49
N ILE A 16 -9.25 -0.81 -26.54
CA ILE A 16 -10.37 -1.65 -26.98
C ILE A 16 -11.38 -1.90 -25.85
N ILE A 17 -10.92 -2.45 -24.72
CA ILE A 17 -11.82 -2.93 -23.64
C ILE A 17 -11.85 -2.02 -22.41
N LYS A 18 -11.06 -0.93 -22.40
CA LYS A 18 -10.98 0.04 -21.28
C LYS A 18 -10.64 -0.60 -19.94
N PHE A 19 -9.92 -1.72 -19.98
CA PHE A 19 -9.37 -2.38 -18.80
C PHE A 19 -7.91 -1.97 -18.65
N VAL A 20 -7.50 -1.61 -17.43
CA VAL A 20 -6.11 -1.23 -17.15
C VAL A 20 -5.27 -2.50 -16.90
N PRO A 21 -4.42 -2.91 -17.85
CA PRO A 21 -3.50 -4.02 -17.64
C PRO A 21 -2.53 -3.76 -16.48
N ALA A 22 -2.38 -4.75 -15.59
CA ALA A 22 -1.42 -4.74 -14.49
C ALA A 22 -0.44 -5.93 -14.63
N PRO A 23 0.71 -5.76 -15.32
CA PRO A 23 1.69 -6.84 -15.45
C PRO A 23 2.36 -7.13 -14.09
N ALA A 24 2.18 -8.35 -13.59
CA ALA A 24 2.79 -8.80 -12.34
C ALA A 24 4.27 -9.16 -12.54
N LEU A 25 5.16 -8.52 -11.78
CA LEU A 25 6.60 -8.86 -11.78
C LEU A 25 6.85 -10.13 -10.96
N GLN A 26 6.17 -10.32 -9.83
CA GLN A 26 6.41 -11.36 -8.82
C GLN A 26 7.78 -11.25 -8.14
N THR A 27 8.86 -11.19 -8.91
CA THR A 27 10.23 -10.89 -8.47
C THR A 27 11.05 -10.32 -9.63
N LEU A 28 12.18 -9.66 -9.36
CA LEU A 28 13.16 -9.27 -10.37
C LEU A 28 14.39 -10.17 -10.36
N THR A 29 14.46 -11.16 -9.47
CA THR A 29 15.62 -12.04 -9.29
C THR A 29 15.69 -13.09 -10.43
N PRO A 30 16.70 -13.05 -11.33
CA PRO A 30 16.71 -13.90 -12.53
C PRO A 30 16.73 -15.41 -12.25
N ALA A 31 17.49 -15.83 -11.23
CA ALA A 31 17.54 -17.24 -10.82
C ALA A 31 16.18 -17.73 -10.31
N VAL A 32 15.46 -16.89 -9.57
CA VAL A 32 14.12 -17.22 -9.05
C VAL A 32 13.11 -17.29 -10.17
N LEU A 33 13.11 -16.32 -11.09
CA LEU A 33 12.28 -16.36 -12.30
C LEU A 33 12.50 -17.64 -13.11
N THR A 34 13.76 -18.06 -13.24
CA THR A 34 14.11 -19.33 -13.89
C THR A 34 13.52 -20.54 -13.13
N ASN A 35 13.64 -20.58 -11.80
CA ASN A 35 13.09 -21.66 -10.97
C ASN A 35 11.57 -21.82 -11.12
N ILE A 36 10.83 -20.73 -11.33
CA ILE A 36 9.37 -20.74 -11.49
C ILE A 36 8.93 -20.70 -12.96
N ASN A 37 9.84 -20.94 -13.91
CA ASN A 37 9.58 -20.91 -15.36
C ASN A 37 8.90 -19.62 -15.83
N ARG A 38 9.31 -18.48 -15.24
CA ARG A 38 8.78 -17.16 -15.56
C ARG A 38 9.82 -16.34 -16.32
N LYS A 39 9.31 -15.54 -17.25
CA LYS A 39 10.05 -14.48 -17.93
C LYS A 39 9.26 -13.19 -17.75
N ASN A 40 9.85 -12.15 -17.18
CA ASN A 40 9.18 -10.86 -17.02
C ASN A 40 9.49 -9.92 -18.18
N LEU A 41 8.71 -8.84 -18.26
CA LEU A 41 9.08 -7.66 -19.04
C LEU A 41 10.37 -7.05 -18.46
N PRO A 42 11.32 -6.58 -19.28
CA PRO A 42 12.46 -5.81 -18.79
C PRO A 42 11.99 -4.61 -17.96
N LEU A 43 12.70 -4.29 -16.87
CA LEU A 43 12.27 -3.28 -15.90
C LEU A 43 12.05 -1.90 -16.56
N ASP A 44 12.91 -1.51 -17.50
CA ASP A 44 12.77 -0.22 -18.20
C ASP A 44 11.49 -0.15 -19.06
N ASP A 45 11.14 -1.25 -19.72
CA ASP A 45 9.92 -1.32 -20.51
C ASP A 45 8.68 -1.35 -19.62
N TYR A 46 8.77 -2.03 -18.47
CA TYR A 46 7.75 -1.98 -17.43
C TYR A 46 7.54 -0.55 -16.91
N ILE A 47 8.62 0.19 -16.65
CA ILE A 47 8.56 1.59 -16.21
C ILE A 47 7.91 2.49 -17.27
N LYS A 48 8.30 2.35 -18.54
CA LYS A 48 7.70 3.11 -19.64
C LYS A 48 6.21 2.81 -19.74
N PHE A 49 5.85 1.54 -19.71
CA PHE A 49 4.47 1.10 -19.76
C PHE A 49 3.62 1.71 -18.63
N GLN A 50 4.09 1.63 -17.38
CA GLN A 50 3.36 2.18 -16.24
C GLN A 50 3.17 3.70 -16.33
N ARG A 51 4.17 4.43 -16.87
CA ARG A 51 4.05 5.86 -17.14
C ARG A 51 2.99 6.15 -18.20
N GLU A 52 2.94 5.37 -19.27
CA GLU A 52 1.93 5.53 -20.32
C GLU A 52 0.51 5.26 -19.80
N ILE A 53 0.33 4.23 -18.97
CA ILE A 53 -0.95 3.96 -18.31
C ILE A 53 -1.40 5.15 -17.47
N LEU A 54 -0.51 5.68 -16.61
CA LEU A 54 -0.81 6.82 -15.75
C LEU A 54 -1.20 8.06 -16.58
N LEU A 55 -0.47 8.34 -17.67
CA LEU A 55 -0.76 9.48 -18.55
C LEU A 55 -2.10 9.34 -19.29
N LYS A 56 -2.46 8.14 -19.73
CA LYS A 56 -3.68 7.89 -20.51
C LYS A 56 -4.94 7.80 -19.67
N THR A 57 -4.83 7.26 -18.45
CA THR A 57 -5.99 6.91 -17.61
C THR A 57 -6.15 7.80 -16.38
N GLY A 58 -5.06 8.44 -15.93
CA GLY A 58 -5.02 9.09 -14.62
C GLY A 58 -5.05 8.09 -13.45
N GLU A 59 -5.05 6.79 -13.72
CA GLU A 59 -5.05 5.74 -12.71
C GLU A 59 -3.63 5.41 -12.24
N ASN A 60 -3.53 5.06 -10.95
CA ASN A 60 -2.28 4.68 -10.33
C ASN A 60 -1.78 3.36 -10.90
N SER A 61 -0.50 3.30 -11.24
CA SER A 61 0.16 2.04 -11.58
C SER A 61 0.21 1.08 -10.38
N MET A 62 0.07 -0.22 -10.65
CA MET A 62 0.19 -1.28 -9.67
C MET A 62 1.24 -2.31 -10.10
N SER A 63 2.09 -2.71 -9.16
CA SER A 63 3.00 -3.85 -9.30
C SER A 63 2.66 -4.92 -8.28
N GLU A 64 2.77 -6.17 -8.67
CA GLU A 64 2.57 -7.32 -7.79
C GLU A 64 3.89 -8.09 -7.61
N LEU A 65 4.23 -8.41 -6.37
CA LEU A 65 5.39 -9.18 -5.94
C LEU A 65 4.94 -10.38 -5.09
N ILE A 66 5.77 -11.42 -4.96
CA ILE A 66 5.45 -12.62 -4.19
C ILE A 66 6.64 -13.01 -3.30
N LEU A 67 6.38 -13.16 -1.99
CA LEU A 67 7.34 -13.61 -0.98
C LEU A 67 7.57 -15.12 -1.05
N CYS A 68 8.74 -15.56 -0.57
CA CYS A 68 9.10 -16.98 -0.45
C CYS A 68 9.07 -17.75 -1.77
N LEU A 69 9.32 -17.06 -2.89
CA LEU A 69 9.50 -17.76 -4.16
C LEU A 69 10.72 -18.71 -4.09
N PRO A 70 10.71 -19.83 -4.83
CA PRO A 70 11.78 -20.83 -4.79
C PRO A 70 13.15 -20.26 -5.21
N GLY A 71 14.12 -20.28 -4.30
CA GLY A 71 15.46 -19.70 -4.52
C GLY A 71 15.58 -18.22 -4.17
N GLU A 72 14.52 -17.59 -3.67
CA GLU A 72 14.55 -16.18 -3.24
C GLU A 72 15.10 -16.10 -1.81
N THR A 73 16.09 -15.22 -1.58
CA THR A 73 16.55 -14.86 -0.23
C THR A 73 15.92 -13.55 0.20
N LYS A 74 16.08 -13.19 1.48
CA LYS A 74 15.64 -11.89 1.98
C LYS A 74 16.31 -10.74 1.21
N GLU A 75 17.61 -10.85 0.95
CA GLU A 75 18.41 -9.83 0.27
C GLU A 75 17.97 -9.63 -1.18
N THR A 76 17.78 -10.72 -1.94
CA THR A 76 17.34 -10.63 -3.33
C THR A 76 15.92 -10.07 -3.45
N PHE A 77 15.06 -10.40 -2.48
CA PHE A 77 13.72 -9.83 -2.42
C PHE A 77 13.74 -8.33 -2.06
N LEU A 78 14.58 -7.92 -1.10
CA LEU A 78 14.75 -6.50 -0.75
C LEU A 78 15.28 -5.66 -1.92
N ASP A 79 16.21 -6.19 -2.71
CA ASP A 79 16.69 -5.55 -3.94
C ASP A 79 15.56 -5.39 -4.96
N THR A 80 14.73 -6.43 -5.14
CA THR A 80 13.52 -6.34 -5.97
C THR A 80 12.59 -5.23 -5.48
N VAL A 81 12.28 -5.18 -4.19
CA VAL A 81 11.41 -4.17 -3.59
C VAL A 81 11.98 -2.77 -3.80
N ARG A 82 13.28 -2.57 -3.58
CA ARG A 82 13.97 -1.28 -3.81
C ARG A 82 13.83 -0.81 -5.25
N LYS A 83 14.12 -1.69 -6.22
CA LYS A 83 14.00 -1.39 -7.66
C LYS A 83 12.57 -1.02 -8.05
N VAL A 84 11.56 -1.74 -7.55
CA VAL A 84 10.15 -1.47 -7.88
C VAL A 84 9.66 -0.18 -7.22
N ILE A 85 10.04 0.12 -5.98
CA ILE A 85 9.70 1.40 -5.34
C ILE A 85 10.31 2.58 -6.13
N ASN A 86 11.60 2.51 -6.44
CA ASN A 86 12.32 3.59 -7.13
C ASN A 86 11.91 3.73 -8.61
N SER A 87 11.20 2.74 -9.16
CA SER A 87 10.59 2.83 -10.49
C SER A 87 9.51 3.92 -10.59
N GLY A 88 8.96 4.35 -9.44
CA GLY A 88 7.90 5.34 -9.33
C GLY A 88 6.49 4.74 -9.42
N VAL A 89 6.34 3.42 -9.29
CA VAL A 89 5.04 2.76 -9.19
C VAL A 89 4.27 3.28 -7.98
N GLN A 90 2.97 3.55 -8.16
CA GLN A 90 2.15 4.15 -7.09
C GLN A 90 1.64 3.13 -6.08
N ASN A 91 1.42 1.88 -6.48
CA ASN A 91 0.94 0.83 -5.58
C ASN A 91 1.73 -0.47 -5.77
N ILE A 92 2.17 -1.06 -4.66
CA ILE A 92 2.91 -2.33 -4.66
C ILE A 92 2.14 -3.29 -3.77
N VAL A 93 1.76 -4.42 -4.35
CA VAL A 93 1.09 -5.50 -3.62
C VAL A 93 2.05 -6.67 -3.49
N ILE A 94 2.33 -7.10 -2.25
CA ILE A 94 3.24 -8.21 -1.96
C ILE A 94 2.46 -9.39 -1.40
N TYR A 95 2.31 -10.45 -2.18
CA TYR A 95 1.60 -11.65 -1.77
C TYR A 95 2.49 -12.60 -0.98
N THR A 96 1.89 -13.37 -0.07
CA THR A 96 2.50 -14.62 0.39
C THR A 96 2.31 -15.66 -0.71
N LEU A 97 3.31 -16.49 -0.99
CA LEU A 97 3.19 -17.53 -2.01
C LEU A 97 2.11 -18.54 -1.62
N ILE A 98 1.07 -18.62 -2.44
CA ILE A 98 0.01 -19.63 -2.31
C ILE A 98 0.44 -20.86 -3.11
N LYS A 99 0.37 -22.04 -2.49
CA LYS A 99 0.58 -23.33 -3.15
C LYS A 99 -0.70 -23.73 -3.88
N LEU A 100 -0.76 -23.38 -5.16
CA LEU A 100 -1.92 -23.65 -6.01
C LEU A 100 -1.89 -25.07 -6.56
N THR A 101 -2.96 -25.82 -6.31
CA THR A 101 -3.11 -27.21 -6.78
C THR A 101 -2.94 -27.32 -8.29
N GLY A 102 -2.17 -28.31 -8.73
CA GLY A 102 -1.93 -28.55 -10.16
C GLY A 102 -0.87 -27.66 -10.80
N THR A 103 -0.15 -26.85 -10.02
CA THR A 103 1.04 -26.12 -10.49
C THR A 103 2.32 -26.88 -10.14
N PRO A 104 3.48 -26.58 -10.77
CA PRO A 104 4.76 -27.19 -10.38
C PRO A 104 5.10 -27.00 -8.89
N LEU A 105 4.66 -25.89 -8.30
CA LEU A 105 4.80 -25.57 -6.87
C LEU A 105 4.05 -26.55 -5.96
N ASP A 106 3.05 -27.27 -6.50
CA ASP A 106 2.26 -28.23 -5.75
C ASP A 106 2.91 -29.63 -5.69
N SER A 107 3.93 -29.88 -6.52
CA SER A 107 4.56 -31.20 -6.57
C SER A 107 5.41 -31.49 -5.34
N GLU A 108 5.37 -32.74 -4.87
CA GLU A 108 6.19 -33.20 -3.74
C GLU A 108 7.69 -33.02 -4.00
N GLU A 109 8.13 -33.26 -5.23
CA GLU A 109 9.52 -33.08 -5.64
C GLU A 109 9.96 -31.64 -5.38
N PHE A 110 9.14 -30.68 -5.81
CA PHE A 110 9.44 -29.26 -5.68
C PHE A 110 9.39 -28.80 -4.22
N SER A 111 8.41 -29.28 -3.46
CA SER A 111 8.32 -29.04 -2.01
C SER A 111 9.54 -29.56 -1.24
N LYS A 112 10.03 -30.77 -1.59
CA LYS A 112 11.23 -31.37 -0.98
C LYS A 112 12.50 -30.63 -1.39
N LYS A 113 12.63 -30.28 -2.68
CA LYS A 113 13.79 -29.57 -3.25
C LYS A 113 14.04 -28.22 -2.59
N TYR A 114 12.98 -27.48 -2.26
CA TYR A 114 13.08 -26.14 -1.66
C TYR A 114 12.70 -26.11 -0.18
N ASN A 115 12.51 -27.26 0.47
CA ASN A 115 12.20 -27.39 1.90
C ASN A 115 11.09 -26.44 2.38
N TYR A 116 9.89 -26.55 1.78
CA TYR A 116 8.79 -25.64 2.09
C TYR A 116 8.32 -25.73 3.54
N VAL A 117 8.10 -24.56 4.14
CA VAL A 117 7.36 -24.41 5.39
C VAL A 117 5.91 -24.05 5.05
N LEU A 118 5.03 -25.03 5.11
CA LEU A 118 3.62 -24.91 4.72
C LEU A 118 2.74 -24.51 5.91
N ARG A 119 1.78 -23.61 5.67
CA ARG A 119 0.74 -23.22 6.62
C ARG A 119 -0.60 -23.08 5.92
N TYR A 120 -1.67 -23.10 6.70
CA TYR A 120 -3.04 -23.00 6.23
C TYR A 120 -3.70 -21.79 6.88
N ARG A 121 -4.42 -21.01 6.08
CA ARG A 121 -5.21 -19.88 6.59
C ARG A 121 -6.53 -19.75 5.84
N VAL A 122 -7.45 -18.95 6.39
CA VAL A 122 -8.73 -18.62 5.75
C VAL A 122 -8.47 -17.61 4.63
N VAL A 123 -9.10 -17.79 3.48
CA VAL A 123 -9.04 -16.76 2.43
C VAL A 123 -9.91 -15.58 2.87
N PRO A 124 -9.38 -14.34 2.92
CA PRO A 124 -10.09 -13.24 3.55
C PRO A 124 -11.51 -13.04 3.06
N ARG A 125 -12.47 -13.05 4.01
CA ARG A 125 -13.91 -12.85 3.77
C ARG A 125 -14.61 -13.88 2.86
N GLN A 126 -13.96 -14.99 2.52
CA GLN A 126 -14.60 -16.11 1.82
C GLN A 126 -15.19 -17.10 2.82
N ILE A 127 -16.19 -16.62 3.54
CA ILE A 127 -16.91 -17.34 4.61
C ILE A 127 -18.42 -17.21 4.39
N SER A 128 -19.18 -18.25 4.72
CA SER A 128 -20.64 -18.23 4.61
C SER A 128 -21.29 -19.25 5.54
N VAL A 129 -22.61 -19.14 5.70
CA VAL A 129 -23.44 -20.15 6.34
C VAL A 129 -24.54 -20.54 5.36
N ILE A 130 -24.52 -21.78 4.88
CA ILE A 130 -25.52 -22.29 3.93
C ILE A 130 -26.24 -23.47 4.58
N ASN A 131 -27.56 -23.37 4.71
CA ASN A 131 -28.41 -24.40 5.36
C ASN A 131 -27.89 -24.80 6.76
N GLY A 132 -27.48 -23.81 7.56
CA GLY A 132 -26.92 -24.02 8.90
C GLY A 132 -25.49 -24.58 8.93
N LYS A 133 -24.86 -24.85 7.77
CA LYS A 133 -23.47 -25.32 7.69
C LYS A 133 -22.52 -24.14 7.48
N LYS A 134 -21.51 -24.05 8.34
CA LYS A 134 -20.38 -23.12 8.21
C LYS A 134 -19.53 -23.54 7.01
N ILE A 135 -19.28 -22.58 6.12
CA ILE A 135 -18.42 -22.75 4.95
C ILE A 135 -17.33 -21.73 5.04
N LEU A 136 -16.09 -22.17 4.83
CA LEU A 136 -14.90 -21.34 4.86
C LEU A 136 -13.93 -21.82 3.77
N GLU A 137 -13.49 -20.89 2.93
CA GLU A 137 -12.43 -21.17 1.98
C GLU A 137 -11.08 -21.03 2.66
N THR A 138 -10.17 -21.95 2.34
CA THR A 138 -8.84 -22.03 2.94
C THR A 138 -7.81 -22.07 1.84
N GLU A 139 -6.66 -21.46 2.09
CA GLU A 139 -5.48 -21.55 1.23
C GLU A 139 -4.30 -22.19 1.96
N GLU A 140 -3.45 -22.85 1.18
CA GLU A 140 -2.15 -23.35 1.61
C GLU A 140 -1.09 -22.34 1.17
N VAL A 141 -0.30 -21.85 2.12
CA VAL A 141 0.73 -20.83 1.89
C VAL A 141 2.11 -21.32 2.28
N ILE A 142 3.10 -20.89 1.50
CA ILE A 142 4.52 -21.14 1.75
C ILE A 142 5.07 -19.91 2.47
N ILE A 143 5.48 -20.11 3.72
CA ILE A 143 5.99 -19.05 4.63
C ILE A 143 7.49 -19.21 4.92
N GLY A 144 8.16 -20.08 4.18
CA GLY A 144 9.58 -20.35 4.29
C GLY A 144 10.03 -21.41 3.30
N THR A 145 11.31 -21.37 2.97
CA THR A 145 12.02 -22.29 2.08
C THR A 145 13.40 -22.57 2.66
N LYS A 146 14.22 -23.38 2.00
CA LYS A 146 15.64 -23.55 2.35
C LYS A 146 16.46 -22.25 2.26
N ASP A 147 15.99 -21.26 1.51
CA ASP A 147 16.70 -20.00 1.23
C ASP A 147 16.08 -18.79 1.97
N MET A 148 14.92 -18.96 2.60
CA MET A 148 14.20 -17.92 3.34
C MET A 148 13.50 -18.51 4.57
N SER A 149 13.89 -18.07 5.76
CA SER A 149 13.30 -18.55 7.02
C SER A 149 11.89 -17.98 7.27
N PHE A 150 11.18 -18.53 8.25
CA PHE A 150 9.90 -17.94 8.68
C PHE A 150 10.09 -16.57 9.33
N GLU A 151 11.20 -16.38 10.04
CA GLU A 151 11.59 -15.11 10.64
C GLU A 151 11.85 -14.05 9.56
N ASP A 152 12.57 -14.40 8.49
CA ASP A 152 12.74 -13.50 7.32
C ASP A 152 11.39 -13.18 6.66
N TYR A 153 10.51 -14.17 6.51
CA TYR A 153 9.15 -13.94 6.03
C TYR A 153 8.40 -12.92 6.89
N LEU A 154 8.45 -13.05 8.22
CA LEU A 154 7.80 -12.13 9.14
C LEU A 154 8.38 -10.72 9.08
N GLU A 155 9.70 -10.59 8.98
CA GLU A 155 10.37 -9.30 8.79
C GLU A 155 9.95 -8.63 7.48
N LEU A 156 9.94 -9.38 6.37
CA LEU A 156 9.48 -8.89 5.08
C LEU A 156 7.99 -8.53 5.07
N ARG A 157 7.16 -9.27 5.81
CA ARG A 157 5.74 -8.94 6.03
C ARG A 157 5.61 -7.61 6.80
N GLY A 158 6.44 -7.39 7.82
CA GLY A 158 6.51 -6.13 8.55
C GLY A 158 6.97 -4.96 7.67
N LEU A 159 7.98 -5.16 6.82
CA LEU A 159 8.35 -4.16 5.83
C LEU A 159 7.18 -3.87 4.89
N TYR A 160 6.45 -4.89 4.45
CA TYR A 160 5.31 -4.68 3.57
C TYR A 160 4.15 -3.90 4.23
N PHE A 161 3.91 -4.06 5.54
CA PHE A 161 3.03 -3.14 6.27
C PHE A 161 3.43 -1.68 6.05
N THR A 162 4.73 -1.40 6.17
CA THR A 162 5.27 -0.04 5.99
C THR A 162 5.11 0.43 4.56
N VAL A 163 5.51 -0.38 3.57
CA VAL A 163 5.38 -0.06 2.14
C VAL A 163 3.91 0.18 1.77
N SER A 164 2.99 -0.67 2.21
CA SER A 164 1.56 -0.56 1.89
C SER A 164 0.95 0.74 2.43
N ILE A 165 1.37 1.17 3.62
CA ILE A 165 0.83 2.35 4.30
C ILE A 165 1.50 3.64 3.81
N PHE A 166 2.82 3.68 3.67
CA PHE A 166 3.55 4.92 3.33
C PHE A 166 3.74 5.10 1.82
N SER A 167 3.92 4.01 1.06
CA SER A 167 3.99 4.05 -0.40
C SER A 167 2.62 3.89 -1.06
N GLY A 168 1.77 2.99 -0.57
CA GLY A 168 0.46 2.70 -1.18
C GLY A 168 -0.68 3.66 -0.80
N SER A 169 -0.43 4.67 0.02
CA SER A 169 -1.40 5.72 0.38
C SER A 169 -1.41 6.86 -0.62
N VAL A 170 -2.60 7.38 -0.90
CA VAL A 170 -2.79 8.56 -1.77
C VAL A 170 -2.49 9.85 -1.00
N GLU A 171 -2.56 9.77 0.32
CA GLU A 171 -2.29 10.80 1.32
C GLU A 171 -0.87 11.35 1.17
N LEU A 172 0.14 10.52 0.94
CA LEU A 172 1.53 11.00 0.77
C LEU A 172 1.96 11.23 -0.69
N SER A 173 1.05 11.14 -1.66
CA SER A 173 1.41 11.31 -3.08
C SER A 173 2.16 12.62 -3.39
N PRO A 174 1.79 13.80 -2.85
CA PRO A 174 2.58 15.03 -3.03
C PRO A 174 4.01 14.92 -2.49
N LEU A 175 4.20 14.37 -1.29
CA LEU A 175 5.54 14.21 -0.71
C LEU A 175 6.39 13.26 -1.56
N LYS A 176 5.83 12.10 -1.95
CA LYS A 176 6.53 11.13 -2.80
C LYS A 176 6.90 11.73 -4.17
N LYS A 177 6.01 12.52 -4.78
CA LYS A 177 6.28 13.24 -6.03
C LYS A 177 7.48 14.18 -5.86
N PHE A 178 7.50 14.98 -4.80
CA PHE A 178 8.61 15.89 -4.50
C PHE A 178 9.93 15.13 -4.25
N LEU A 179 9.91 14.04 -3.51
CA LEU A 179 11.10 13.21 -3.28
C LEU A 179 11.64 12.62 -4.59
N LEU A 180 10.76 12.12 -5.47
CA LEU A 180 11.15 11.62 -6.80
C LEU A 180 11.73 12.71 -7.70
N GLU A 181 11.15 13.92 -7.70
CA GLU A 181 11.69 15.08 -8.43
C GLU A 181 13.14 15.39 -8.03
N ASN A 182 13.45 15.17 -6.75
CA ASN A 182 14.77 15.36 -6.18
C ASN A 182 15.69 14.14 -6.29
N LYS A 183 15.26 13.09 -7.00
CA LYS A 183 16.02 11.85 -7.19
C LYS A 183 16.39 11.15 -5.87
N VAL A 184 15.55 11.31 -4.85
CA VAL A 184 15.68 10.57 -3.59
C VAL A 184 15.42 9.09 -3.82
N ASP A 185 16.20 8.23 -3.18
CA ASP A 185 15.89 6.80 -3.09
C ASP A 185 14.66 6.62 -2.17
N LEU A 186 13.48 6.50 -2.79
CA LEU A 186 12.23 6.32 -2.08
C LEU A 186 12.21 5.02 -1.25
N ALA A 187 12.89 3.97 -1.71
CA ALA A 187 12.98 2.74 -0.95
C ALA A 187 13.79 2.96 0.33
N GLN A 188 14.89 3.70 0.26
CA GLN A 188 15.66 4.06 1.45
C GLN A 188 14.84 4.91 2.41
N TRP A 189 14.06 5.89 1.92
CA TRP A 189 13.13 6.66 2.75
C TRP A 189 12.12 5.74 3.46
N LEU A 190 11.53 4.76 2.76
CA LEU A 190 10.61 3.79 3.36
C LEU A 190 11.28 2.83 4.34
N PHE A 191 12.50 2.39 4.07
CA PHE A 191 13.28 1.52 4.97
C PHE A 191 13.65 2.28 6.25
N ASN A 192 14.03 3.54 6.15
CA ASN A 192 14.27 4.39 7.32
C ASN A 192 12.98 4.57 8.16
N ILE A 193 11.83 4.79 7.51
CA ILE A 193 10.53 4.83 8.21
C ILE A 193 10.29 3.51 8.94
N HIS A 194 10.51 2.37 8.27
CA HIS A 194 10.33 1.04 8.86
C HIS A 194 11.18 0.87 10.13
N ASP A 195 12.47 1.19 10.05
CA ASP A 195 13.42 1.05 11.16
C ASP A 195 13.09 1.98 12.34
N ARG A 196 12.44 3.11 12.07
CA ARG A 196 12.03 4.09 13.08
C ARG A 196 10.61 3.93 13.59
N LEU A 197 9.81 2.97 13.09
CA LEU A 197 8.44 2.77 13.56
C LEU A 197 8.36 2.65 15.08
N LYS A 198 9.31 1.94 15.71
CA LYS A 198 9.40 1.77 17.17
C LYS A 198 9.46 3.08 17.99
N ASN A 199 9.86 4.18 17.36
CA ASN A 199 9.91 5.51 17.99
C ASN A 199 8.56 6.24 17.94
N TYR A 200 7.55 5.66 17.30
CA TYR A 200 6.20 6.21 17.13
C TYR A 200 5.18 5.22 17.70
N PRO A 201 4.94 5.25 19.03
CA PRO A 201 4.17 4.22 19.73
C PRO A 201 2.78 3.93 19.14
N ASP A 202 2.08 4.98 18.70
CA ASP A 202 0.72 4.85 18.13
C ASP A 202 0.70 3.96 16.88
N ILE A 203 1.69 4.11 15.99
CA ILE A 203 1.82 3.29 14.77
C ILE A 203 2.45 1.95 15.11
N TYR A 204 3.45 1.95 16.00
CA TYR A 204 4.18 0.73 16.36
C TYR A 204 3.27 -0.30 17.03
N TYR A 205 2.29 0.15 17.83
CA TYR A 205 1.26 -0.71 18.39
C TYR A 205 0.53 -1.50 17.28
N TRP A 206 0.03 -0.81 16.26
CA TRP A 206 -0.65 -1.45 15.14
C TRP A 206 0.27 -2.31 14.28
N TYR A 207 1.55 -1.95 14.15
CA TYR A 207 2.56 -2.79 13.52
C TYR A 207 2.77 -4.11 14.27
N GLN A 208 2.81 -4.08 15.61
CA GLN A 208 2.95 -5.26 16.44
C GLN A 208 1.70 -6.15 16.36
N GLU A 209 0.49 -5.58 16.45
CA GLU A 209 -0.75 -6.33 16.29
C GLU A 209 -0.86 -6.96 14.88
N PHE A 210 -0.43 -6.26 13.84
CA PHE A 210 -0.35 -6.82 12.49
C PHE A 210 0.56 -8.06 12.40
N LEU A 211 1.76 -7.99 12.99
CA LEU A 211 2.70 -9.10 13.00
C LEU A 211 2.22 -10.27 13.87
N LYS A 212 1.51 -9.96 14.96
CA LYS A 212 0.87 -10.95 15.82
C LYS A 212 -0.23 -11.69 15.07
N GLU A 213 -1.18 -10.97 14.45
CA GLU A 213 -2.24 -11.58 13.64
C GLU A 213 -1.68 -12.35 12.43
N THR A 214 -0.61 -11.85 11.80
CA THR A 214 0.09 -12.59 10.72
C THR A 214 0.61 -13.95 11.20
N ARG A 215 1.00 -14.10 12.46
CA ARG A 215 1.39 -15.42 13.02
C ARG A 215 0.18 -16.26 13.39
N GLU A 216 -0.80 -15.65 14.05
CA GLU A 216 -1.98 -16.35 14.55
C GLU A 216 -2.90 -16.88 13.43
N GLU A 217 -2.89 -16.28 12.24
CA GLU A 217 -3.67 -16.76 11.10
C GLU A 217 -3.09 -18.04 10.45
N LEU A 218 -1.86 -18.44 10.81
CA LEU A 218 -1.12 -19.51 10.14
C LEU A 218 -1.19 -20.84 10.91
N PHE A 219 -2.08 -21.71 10.49
CA PHE A 219 -2.29 -23.03 11.09
C PHE A 219 -1.35 -24.09 10.51
N ASN A 220 -0.94 -25.05 11.35
CA ASN A 220 -0.05 -26.15 10.95
C ASN A 220 -0.72 -27.20 10.04
N SER A 221 -2.06 -27.27 10.02
CA SER A 221 -2.81 -28.13 9.11
C SER A 221 -4.19 -27.56 8.82
N ARG A 222 -4.74 -27.91 7.66
CA ARG A 222 -6.12 -27.54 7.29
C ARG A 222 -7.13 -28.03 8.33
N GLN A 223 -6.97 -29.24 8.87
CA GLN A 223 -7.87 -29.78 9.88
C GLN A 223 -7.86 -28.93 11.16
N LYS A 224 -6.68 -28.55 11.67
CA LYS A 224 -6.59 -27.68 12.86
C LYS A 224 -7.25 -26.33 12.66
N LEU A 225 -7.17 -25.77 11.45
CA LEU A 225 -7.87 -24.55 11.08
C LEU A 225 -9.39 -24.75 11.12
N LEU A 226 -9.89 -25.84 10.51
CA LEU A 226 -11.31 -26.16 10.49
C LEU A 226 -11.85 -26.38 11.90
N ASP A 227 -11.17 -27.19 12.71
CA ASP A 227 -11.54 -27.47 14.11
C ASP A 227 -11.59 -26.19 14.95
N PHE A 228 -10.66 -25.25 14.70
CA PHE A 228 -10.64 -23.97 15.38
C PHE A 228 -11.89 -23.14 15.07
N PHE A 229 -12.29 -23.04 13.79
CA PHE A 229 -13.44 -22.26 13.35
C PHE A 229 -14.79 -23.01 13.38
N GLU A 230 -14.78 -24.30 13.72
CA GLU A 230 -16.02 -25.04 14.03
C GLU A 230 -16.68 -24.48 15.30
N LYS A 231 -15.86 -24.03 16.27
CA LYS A 231 -16.33 -23.34 17.49
C LYS A 231 -17.07 -22.06 17.15
N GLN A 232 -18.22 -21.85 17.79
CA GLN A 232 -19.11 -20.73 17.49
C GLN A 232 -18.44 -19.37 17.70
N GLU A 233 -17.77 -19.17 18.83
CA GLU A 233 -17.03 -17.93 19.17
C GLU A 233 -16.00 -17.54 18.09
N ASN A 234 -15.21 -18.52 17.62
CA ASN A 234 -14.16 -18.28 16.62
C ASN A 234 -14.76 -18.00 15.23
N PHE A 235 -15.88 -18.64 14.90
CA PHE A 235 -16.58 -18.35 13.65
C PHE A 235 -17.21 -16.95 13.66
N GLU A 236 -17.73 -16.49 14.79
CA GLU A 236 -18.23 -15.12 14.95
C GLU A 236 -17.13 -14.07 14.81
N ASP A 237 -15.89 -14.39 15.20
CA ASP A 237 -14.72 -13.55 14.91
C ASP A 237 -14.45 -13.40 13.40
N LEU A 238 -14.68 -14.45 12.60
CA LEU A 238 -14.58 -14.36 11.13
C LEU A 238 -15.70 -13.48 10.55
N ILE A 239 -16.95 -13.69 10.99
CA ILE A 239 -18.11 -12.94 10.50
C ILE A 239 -18.00 -11.44 10.83
N SER A 240 -17.54 -11.12 12.03
CA SER A 240 -17.32 -9.74 12.46
C SER A 240 -16.10 -9.08 11.82
N GLY A 241 -15.19 -9.87 11.21
CA GLY A 241 -13.92 -9.37 10.69
C GLY A 241 -12.86 -9.11 11.77
N ARG A 242 -13.09 -9.56 13.02
CA ARG A 242 -12.06 -9.54 14.07
C ARG A 242 -10.88 -10.44 13.68
N ARG A 243 -11.16 -11.59 13.06
CA ARG A 243 -10.18 -12.52 12.47
C ARG A 243 -10.49 -12.76 10.99
N GLY A 244 -9.49 -13.24 10.24
CA GLY A 244 -9.67 -13.66 8.84
C GLY A 244 -10.05 -12.54 7.87
N ASP A 245 -9.81 -11.28 8.25
CA ASP A 245 -9.91 -10.15 7.33
C ASP A 245 -8.59 -9.98 6.56
N ASN A 246 -8.59 -9.14 5.52
CA ASN A 246 -7.36 -8.77 4.85
C ASN A 246 -6.55 -7.87 5.81
N LEU A 247 -5.50 -8.43 6.42
CA LEU A 247 -4.72 -7.75 7.46
C LEU A 247 -4.20 -6.38 6.97
N LEU A 248 -3.58 -6.30 5.81
CA LEU A 248 -3.03 -5.03 5.32
C LEU A 248 -4.11 -3.98 5.11
N ARG A 249 -5.29 -4.37 4.62
CA ARG A 249 -6.41 -3.46 4.50
C ARG A 249 -6.87 -2.94 5.87
N LYS A 250 -7.08 -3.86 6.82
CA LYS A 250 -7.47 -3.54 8.20
C LYS A 250 -6.50 -2.55 8.83
N TYR A 251 -5.21 -2.90 8.85
CA TYR A 251 -4.17 -2.13 9.52
C TYR A 251 -3.80 -0.83 8.79
N LYS A 252 -3.88 -0.78 7.45
CA LYS A 252 -3.74 0.48 6.70
C LYS A 252 -4.83 1.46 7.08
N HIS A 253 -6.07 1.02 7.16
CA HIS A 253 -7.18 1.86 7.61
C HIS A 253 -6.96 2.35 9.04
N LEU A 254 -6.61 1.48 9.99
CA LEU A 254 -6.38 1.86 11.39
C LEU A 254 -5.31 2.96 11.49
N VAL A 255 -4.16 2.78 10.84
CA VAL A 255 -3.09 3.80 10.87
C VAL A 255 -3.54 5.11 10.22
N LEU A 256 -4.21 5.08 9.07
CA LEU A 256 -4.63 6.30 8.36
C LEU A 256 -5.82 7.02 8.99
N SER A 257 -6.62 6.34 9.80
CA SER A 257 -7.80 6.91 10.46
C SER A 257 -7.60 7.23 11.93
N GLU A 258 -6.68 6.56 12.62
CA GLU A 258 -6.48 6.73 14.06
C GLU A 258 -5.10 7.32 14.40
N CYS A 259 -4.13 7.22 13.49
CA CYS A 259 -2.74 7.63 13.73
C CYS A 259 -2.24 8.63 12.69
N TYR A 260 -3.13 9.32 11.96
CA TYR A 260 -2.74 10.20 10.85
C TYR A 260 -1.69 11.25 11.24
N PRO A 261 -1.79 11.94 12.40
CA PRO A 261 -0.76 12.88 12.82
C PRO A 261 0.62 12.21 13.02
N ALA A 262 0.67 11.03 13.63
CA ALA A 262 1.94 10.29 13.81
C ALA A 262 2.51 9.82 12.47
N TYR A 263 1.63 9.31 11.60
CA TYR A 263 1.96 8.86 10.24
C TYR A 263 2.56 9.99 9.41
N LEU A 264 1.97 11.20 9.46
CA LEU A 264 2.53 12.35 8.75
C LEU A 264 3.86 12.80 9.37
N ARG A 265 3.98 12.81 10.71
CA ARG A 265 5.22 13.21 11.40
C ARG A 265 6.41 12.36 11.00
N ILE A 266 6.31 11.02 11.04
CA ILE A 266 7.43 10.14 10.66
C ILE A 266 7.79 10.30 9.18
N ALA A 267 6.79 10.41 8.30
CA ALA A 267 7.01 10.60 6.87
C ALA A 267 7.77 11.89 6.56
N ILE A 268 7.38 13.00 7.21
CA ILE A 268 8.00 14.32 7.06
C ILE A 268 9.40 14.33 7.68
N PHE A 269 9.56 13.76 8.87
CA PHE A 269 10.85 13.67 9.53
C PHE A 269 11.87 12.91 8.67
N GLU A 270 11.56 11.70 8.18
CA GLU A 270 12.48 10.97 7.31
C GLU A 270 12.72 11.67 5.97
N ALA A 271 11.73 12.38 5.44
CA ALA A 271 11.91 13.18 4.23
C ALA A 271 12.90 14.34 4.45
N GLN A 272 12.89 14.97 5.62
CA GLN A 272 13.88 15.99 5.98
C GLN A 272 15.26 15.39 6.21
N GLU A 273 15.33 14.22 6.86
CA GLU A 273 16.59 13.54 7.15
C GLU A 273 17.31 13.09 5.88
N ILE A 274 16.61 12.39 4.98
CA ILE A 274 17.21 11.92 3.73
C ILE A 274 17.64 13.07 2.82
N MET A 275 16.98 14.23 2.93
CA MET A 275 17.31 15.44 2.18
C MET A 275 18.52 16.20 2.72
N ASN A 276 19.03 15.86 3.92
CA ASN A 276 20.26 16.47 4.45
C ASN A 276 21.49 16.13 3.59
N GLU A 277 21.42 15.07 2.78
CA GLU A 277 22.50 14.64 1.87
C GLU A 277 22.53 15.43 0.56
N PHE A 278 21.54 16.30 0.32
CA PHE A 278 21.35 17.02 -0.94
C PHE A 278 21.74 18.50 -0.83
N SER A 279 21.95 19.16 -1.96
CA SER A 279 22.19 20.62 -1.99
C SER A 279 20.91 21.40 -1.66
N ASN A 280 21.06 22.68 -1.27
CA ASN A 280 19.96 23.59 -0.93
C ASN A 280 19.05 23.09 0.22
N ILE A 281 19.63 22.41 1.22
CA ILE A 281 18.93 21.80 2.36
C ILE A 281 17.90 22.73 3.00
N LYS A 282 18.25 24.00 3.24
CA LYS A 282 17.33 24.99 3.83
C LYS A 282 16.05 25.13 2.99
N LYS A 283 16.20 25.31 1.67
CA LYS A 283 15.08 25.41 0.72
C LYS A 283 14.24 24.13 0.73
N LYS A 284 14.88 22.96 0.71
CA LYS A 284 14.18 21.66 0.74
C LYS A 284 13.38 21.46 2.02
N LYS A 285 13.93 21.82 3.18
CA LYS A 285 13.21 21.75 4.46
C LYS A 285 12.01 22.70 4.50
N GLU A 286 12.13 23.90 3.94
CA GLU A 286 10.99 24.82 3.83
C GLU A 286 9.87 24.25 2.94
N ILE A 287 10.21 23.67 1.78
CA ILE A 287 9.23 23.01 0.91
C ILE A 287 8.55 21.84 1.64
N ILE A 288 9.32 21.01 2.36
CA ILE A 288 8.78 19.88 3.12
C ILE A 288 7.84 20.37 4.23
N ASN A 289 8.13 21.51 4.88
CA ASN A 289 7.23 22.09 5.88
C ASN A 289 5.90 22.55 5.26
N ASP A 290 5.93 23.19 4.10
CA ASP A 290 4.70 23.56 3.38
C ASP A 290 3.92 22.32 2.92
N LEU A 291 4.62 21.27 2.47
CA LEU A 291 4.00 19.98 2.18
C LEU A 291 3.36 19.39 3.44
N ALA A 292 4.01 19.46 4.60
CA ALA A 292 3.43 19.00 5.86
C ALA A 292 2.12 19.75 6.19
N LEU A 293 2.09 21.08 6.04
CA LEU A 293 0.88 21.89 6.22
C LEU A 293 -0.22 21.45 5.25
N TYR A 294 0.12 21.32 3.96
CA TYR A 294 -0.82 20.88 2.93
C TYR A 294 -1.41 19.49 3.25
N LEU A 295 -0.54 18.54 3.60
CA LEU A 295 -0.88 17.16 3.88
C LEU A 295 -1.65 16.98 5.20
N SER A 296 -1.48 17.88 6.17
CA SER A 296 -2.26 17.87 7.43
C SER A 296 -3.76 18.02 7.20
N THR A 297 -4.17 18.65 6.08
CA THR A 297 -5.58 18.86 5.77
C THR A 297 -6.31 17.60 5.28
N ARG A 298 -5.57 16.51 5.07
CA ARG A 298 -6.08 15.21 4.63
C ARG A 298 -6.48 14.29 5.80
N ASP A 299 -6.23 14.73 7.03
CA ASP A 299 -6.72 14.06 8.23
C ASP A 299 -8.25 14.20 8.32
N LEU A 300 -8.94 13.06 8.22
CA LEU A 300 -10.41 13.00 8.28
C LEU A 300 -10.91 12.60 9.67
N GLN A 301 -10.04 12.17 10.59
CA GLN A 301 -10.48 11.72 11.92
C GLN A 301 -11.21 12.83 12.70
N PRO A 302 -10.68 14.08 12.78
CA PRO A 302 -11.38 15.15 13.48
C PRO A 302 -12.72 15.47 12.83
N VAL A 303 -12.82 15.33 11.51
CA VAL A 303 -14.05 15.58 10.74
C VAL A 303 -15.13 14.57 11.08
N PHE A 304 -14.76 13.31 11.31
CA PHE A 304 -15.69 12.27 11.74
C PHE A 304 -16.15 12.45 13.20
N GLN A 305 -15.31 13.05 14.05
CA GLN A 305 -15.63 13.30 15.47
C GLN A 305 -16.42 14.59 15.69
N GLN A 306 -16.17 15.64 14.88
CA GLN A 306 -16.75 16.97 15.05
C GLN A 306 -17.24 17.53 13.71
N GLN A 307 -18.55 17.42 13.45
CA GLN A 307 -19.14 17.84 12.18
C GLN A 307 -19.15 19.37 11.96
N ASP A 308 -18.82 20.19 12.96
CA ASP A 308 -18.77 21.65 12.75
C ASP A 308 -17.47 22.09 12.06
N ILE A 309 -16.40 21.28 12.12
CA ILE A 309 -15.11 21.54 11.47
C ILE A 309 -15.27 21.74 9.95
N ILE A 310 -16.29 21.14 9.34
CA ILE A 310 -16.52 21.24 7.88
C ILE A 310 -17.23 22.53 7.45
N ASN A 311 -17.70 23.34 8.39
CA ASN A 311 -18.46 24.56 8.11
C ASN A 311 -17.58 25.81 8.07
N GLU A 312 -16.42 25.81 8.73
CA GLU A 312 -15.54 26.97 8.82
C GLU A 312 -14.31 26.85 7.90
N PRO A 313 -13.93 27.94 7.19
CA PRO A 313 -12.69 27.96 6.42
C PRO A 313 -11.46 27.95 7.34
N ARG A 314 -10.46 27.14 7.00
CA ARG A 314 -9.15 27.17 7.65
C ARG A 314 -8.14 27.89 6.77
N ASN A 315 -7.48 28.92 7.31
CA ASN A 315 -6.53 29.72 6.54
C ASN A 315 -5.11 29.20 6.72
N PHE A 316 -4.38 29.07 5.61
CA PHE A 316 -2.98 28.65 5.57
C PHE A 316 -2.16 29.62 4.72
N CYS A 317 -0.92 29.86 5.11
CA CYS A 317 0.05 30.59 4.31
C CYS A 317 1.15 29.62 3.89
N LEU A 318 1.38 29.49 2.58
CA LEU A 318 2.43 28.65 2.01
C LEU A 318 3.46 29.56 1.34
N LYS A 319 4.75 29.23 1.49
CA LYS A 319 5.86 29.81 0.72
C LYS A 319 5.95 29.23 -0.70
N TYR A 320 5.40 28.03 -0.91
CA TYR A 320 5.38 27.35 -2.20
C TYR A 320 3.95 27.01 -2.63
N ASP A 321 3.63 27.26 -3.91
CA ASP A 321 2.31 27.06 -4.48
C ASP A 321 2.01 25.58 -4.79
N ILE A 322 1.83 24.77 -3.73
CA ILE A 322 1.58 23.33 -3.81
C ILE A 322 0.32 23.01 -4.63
N PRO A 323 -0.85 23.66 -4.43
CA PRO A 323 -2.04 23.39 -5.23
C PRO A 323 -1.81 23.60 -6.73
N ARG A 324 -1.14 24.70 -7.13
CA ARG A 324 -0.83 24.96 -8.54
C ARG A 324 0.18 23.98 -9.11
N TRP A 325 1.21 23.62 -8.34
CA TRP A 325 2.19 22.61 -8.74
C TRP A 325 1.52 21.25 -9.02
N LEU A 326 0.59 20.83 -8.16
CA LEU A 326 -0.17 19.59 -8.36
C LEU A 326 -1.13 19.68 -9.56
N ALA A 327 -1.70 20.86 -9.83
CA ALA A 327 -2.54 21.08 -11.02
C ALA A 327 -1.75 21.03 -12.34
N GLY A 328 -0.43 21.27 -12.30
CA GLY A 328 0.47 21.15 -13.45
C GLY A 328 0.76 19.72 -13.92
N GLY A 329 0.18 18.71 -13.26
CA GLY A 329 0.27 17.30 -13.66
C GLY A 329 1.68 16.70 -13.56
N ASN A 330 1.99 15.77 -14.48
CA ASN A 330 3.25 15.02 -14.52
C ASN A 330 4.30 15.63 -15.46
N ASP A 331 4.19 16.92 -15.78
CA ASP A 331 5.23 17.62 -16.53
C ASP A 331 6.52 17.65 -15.71
N LYS A 332 7.57 17.01 -16.22
CA LYS A 332 8.88 16.91 -15.55
C LYS A 332 9.59 18.26 -15.41
N THR A 333 9.14 19.29 -16.12
CA THR A 333 9.66 20.65 -15.99
C THR A 333 8.99 21.43 -14.86
N ASN A 334 7.83 20.97 -14.37
CA ASN A 334 7.10 21.54 -13.24
C ASN A 334 7.64 21.00 -11.89
N LEU A 335 8.89 21.32 -11.58
CA LEU A 335 9.50 21.02 -10.27
C LEU A 335 8.93 21.95 -9.20
N LEU A 336 8.62 21.42 -8.00
CA LEU A 336 8.05 22.24 -6.91
C LEU A 336 8.95 23.41 -6.50
N ASP A 337 10.27 23.27 -6.67
CA ASP A 337 11.26 24.33 -6.44
C ASP A 337 10.98 25.63 -7.21
N ASN A 338 10.28 25.55 -8.34
CA ASN A 338 9.96 26.68 -9.22
C ASN A 338 8.65 27.39 -8.83
N PHE A 339 7.94 26.91 -7.81
CA PHE A 339 6.67 27.46 -7.34
C PHE A 339 6.85 28.31 -6.07
N GLU A 340 8.03 28.89 -5.87
CA GLU A 340 8.34 29.77 -4.74
C GLU A 340 7.54 31.08 -4.84
N LYS A 341 6.46 31.16 -4.08
CA LYS A 341 5.58 32.33 -3.99
C LYS A 341 4.79 32.22 -2.70
N THR A 342 4.90 33.24 -1.85
CA THR A 342 4.06 33.33 -0.65
C THR A 342 2.60 33.57 -1.04
N ILE A 343 1.71 32.65 -0.65
CA ILE A 343 0.30 32.65 -1.02
C ILE A 343 -0.54 32.24 0.19
N ASN A 344 -1.65 32.95 0.41
CA ASN A 344 -2.65 32.59 1.39
C ASN A 344 -3.77 31.77 0.74
N TYR A 345 -4.19 30.73 1.44
CA TYR A 345 -5.23 29.80 1.01
C TYR A 345 -6.30 29.67 2.09
N ALA A 346 -7.57 29.70 1.67
CA ALA A 346 -8.71 29.28 2.46
C ALA A 346 -9.04 27.83 2.10
N VAL A 347 -8.97 26.95 3.10
CA VAL A 347 -9.22 25.52 2.97
C VAL A 347 -10.64 25.21 3.42
N VAL A 348 -11.48 24.76 2.48
CA VAL A 348 -12.92 24.60 2.69
C VAL A 348 -13.43 23.25 2.16
N PHE A 349 -14.42 22.68 2.84
CA PHE A 349 -15.18 21.57 2.28
C PHE A 349 -16.23 22.11 1.30
N THR A 350 -16.46 21.41 0.19
CA THR A 350 -17.56 21.77 -0.73
C THR A 350 -18.91 21.35 -0.15
N LYS A 351 -20.01 21.84 -0.74
CA LYS A 351 -21.36 21.43 -0.33
C LYS A 351 -21.58 19.92 -0.51
N GLU A 352 -21.03 19.36 -1.58
CA GLU A 352 -21.10 17.93 -1.90
C GLU A 352 -20.33 17.11 -0.87
N GLN A 353 -19.11 17.53 -0.51
CA GLN A 353 -18.30 16.87 0.51
C GLN A 353 -18.98 16.90 1.89
N ARG A 354 -19.52 18.06 2.28
CA ARG A 354 -20.31 18.18 3.52
C ARG A 354 -21.50 17.23 3.55
N LYS A 355 -22.20 17.07 2.41
CA LYS A 355 -23.32 16.13 2.30
C LYS A 355 -22.83 14.68 2.40
N ALA A 356 -21.77 14.31 1.68
CA ALA A 356 -21.21 12.96 1.72
C ALA A 356 -20.76 12.57 3.13
N LEU A 357 -20.07 13.46 3.84
CA LEU A 357 -19.59 13.25 5.21
C LEU A 357 -20.73 12.98 6.21
N LYS A 358 -21.89 13.61 6.02
CA LYS A 358 -23.08 13.39 6.87
C LYS A 358 -23.77 12.03 6.64
N HIS A 359 -23.49 11.35 5.52
CA HIS A 359 -24.17 10.10 5.16
C HIS A 359 -23.30 8.84 5.31
N LEU A 360 -22.00 8.98 5.60
CA LEU A 360 -21.06 7.85 5.71
C LEU A 360 -21.41 6.84 6.83
N ASP A 361 -22.11 7.27 7.88
CA ASP A 361 -22.45 6.44 9.04
C ASP A 361 -23.67 5.51 8.81
N THR A 362 -24.22 5.48 7.59
CA THR A 362 -25.46 4.72 7.29
C THR A 362 -25.22 3.30 6.75
N HIS A 363 -23.97 2.82 6.74
CA HIS A 363 -23.62 1.51 6.19
C HIS A 363 -23.81 0.37 7.19
N LYS A 364 -24.28 -0.80 6.70
CA LYS A 364 -24.49 -2.02 7.50
C LYS A 364 -23.21 -2.58 8.15
N ASN A 365 -22.03 -2.24 7.64
CA ASN A 365 -20.73 -2.62 8.22
C ASN A 365 -19.75 -1.43 8.12
N PRO A 366 -19.77 -0.49 9.08
CA PRO A 366 -19.00 0.75 8.99
C PRO A 366 -17.47 0.50 8.96
N ILE A 367 -17.00 -0.52 9.68
CA ILE A 367 -15.56 -0.88 9.71
C ILE A 367 -15.09 -1.34 8.32
N LEU A 368 -15.84 -2.23 7.66
CA LEU A 368 -15.49 -2.65 6.30
C LEU A 368 -15.55 -1.48 5.31
N SER A 369 -16.55 -0.61 5.44
CA SER A 369 -16.66 0.57 4.60
C SER A 369 -15.45 1.48 4.73
N LEU A 370 -14.98 1.74 5.96
CA LEU A 370 -13.77 2.54 6.20
C LEU A 370 -12.52 1.84 5.67
N GLN A 371 -12.40 0.52 5.86
CA GLN A 371 -11.33 -0.28 5.27
C GLN A 371 -11.24 -0.14 3.74
N ILE A 372 -12.37 -0.23 3.04
CA ILE A 372 -12.43 -0.06 1.57
C ILE A 372 -12.10 1.39 1.19
N PHE A 373 -12.68 2.34 1.91
CA PHE A 373 -12.49 3.77 1.70
C PHE A 373 -11.02 4.20 1.72
N TYR A 374 -10.25 3.74 2.71
CA TYR A 374 -8.81 4.02 2.79
C TYR A 374 -7.96 3.13 1.86
N ARG A 375 -8.38 1.89 1.58
CA ARG A 375 -7.66 1.00 0.66
C ARG A 375 -7.59 1.58 -0.74
N ASP A 376 -8.75 1.95 -1.28
CA ASP A 376 -8.92 2.38 -2.67
C ASP A 376 -8.58 3.86 -2.88
N GLY A 377 -8.24 4.56 -1.80
CA GLY A 377 -7.88 5.97 -1.83
C GLY A 377 -9.07 6.89 -2.07
N HIS A 378 -10.29 6.45 -1.75
CA HIS A 378 -11.51 7.28 -1.80
C HIS A 378 -11.51 8.39 -0.75
N SER A 379 -10.60 8.33 0.23
CA SER A 379 -10.29 9.45 1.14
C SER A 379 -10.06 10.76 0.41
N LYS A 380 -9.45 10.72 -0.78
CA LYS A 380 -9.19 11.90 -1.61
C LYS A 380 -10.44 12.69 -1.99
N ASP A 381 -11.57 12.01 -2.12
CA ASP A 381 -12.83 12.62 -2.56
C ASP A 381 -13.43 13.51 -1.46
N LEU A 382 -13.04 13.27 -0.20
CA LEU A 382 -13.49 14.02 0.97
C LEU A 382 -12.49 15.06 1.46
N TRP A 383 -11.29 15.17 0.88
CA TRP A 383 -10.34 16.19 1.32
C TRP A 383 -10.79 17.61 0.95
N PRO A 384 -10.61 18.59 1.84
CA PRO A 384 -11.03 19.95 1.57
C PRO A 384 -10.26 20.57 0.40
N LYS A 385 -10.90 21.52 -0.28
CA LYS A 385 -10.32 22.27 -1.40
C LYS A 385 -9.54 23.48 -0.89
N TRP A 386 -8.41 23.74 -1.54
CA TRP A 386 -7.55 24.90 -1.30
C TRP A 386 -7.93 26.00 -2.30
N ASN A 387 -8.56 27.07 -1.82
CA ASN A 387 -8.95 28.23 -2.63
C ASN A 387 -8.06 29.41 -2.27
N LEU A 388 -7.70 30.25 -3.26
CA LEU A 388 -6.99 31.49 -2.98
C LEU A 388 -7.82 32.36 -2.02
N ALA A 389 -7.20 32.79 -0.92
CA ALA A 389 -7.84 33.61 0.12
C ALA A 389 -7.93 35.08 -0.29
#